data_AF-A0A7S2IVS0-F1
#
_entry.id   AF-A0A7S2IVS0-F1
#
_cell.length_a   1.000
_cell.length_b   1.000
_cell.length_c   1.000
_cell.angle_alpha   90.00
_cell.angle_beta   90.00
_cell.angle_gamma   90.00
#
_symmetry.space_group_name_H-M   'P 1'
#
loop_
_entity.id
_entity.type
_entity.pdbx_description
1 polymer ?
#
loop_
_entity_poly.entity_id
_entity_poly.type
_entity_poly.pdbx_seq_one_letter_code
_entity_poly.pdbx_strand_id
1 'polypeptide(L)'
;RVAGPSIFPVCSYPGAPPNVRNDRDVLFEQLKLRPHELRVADPWVQSDKPLVLQSVRHSADALQYAADTCRADPEIVLEAVKQCGDALVHACDACKGDPAIVLEAVQHSRRGRAFEHAGLALKRDRAFVLQVVSHHGDALRYAADACKADPAVVLEAVGQQAEQWRAAGPKTRREILQELRKQSRFCGCRALGHAAEDLKRDVAFMEKALRKYGLALRDAGDDVRCSRDLVFEAVRSTCEALEFADFDLQCDPDLQPDRVASNCVAGPGVAAPIVDVAVPTLAPDGRLDVVVAPMNGEMVRLSFDVGATIGDLAIAVAAQFGVEGGLVHLMASGA
;
A
#
# COMPACT_ATOMS: atom_id res chain seq x y z
N ARG A 1 -30.75 50.97 -18.54
CA ARG A 1 -30.41 49.57 -18.19
C ARG A 1 -28.97 49.35 -18.63
N VAL A 2 -28.03 49.38 -17.68
CA VAL A 2 -26.61 49.14 -17.94
C VAL A 2 -26.49 47.66 -18.31
N ALA A 3 -26.13 47.37 -19.55
CA ALA A 3 -25.82 46.02 -19.98
C ALA A 3 -24.55 45.59 -19.24
N GLY A 4 -24.66 44.55 -18.42
CA GLY A 4 -23.49 43.96 -17.74
C GLY A 4 -22.47 43.47 -18.76
N PRO A 5 -21.18 43.37 -18.38
CA PRO A 5 -20.14 42.98 -19.30
C PRO A 5 -20.40 41.55 -19.75
N SER A 6 -20.76 41.40 -21.01
CA SER A 6 -20.73 40.13 -21.70
C SER A 6 -19.27 39.73 -21.88
N ILE A 7 -18.75 38.96 -20.92
CA ILE A 7 -17.38 38.44 -20.93
C ILE A 7 -17.32 37.31 -21.99
N PHE A 8 -17.22 37.72 -23.25
CA PHE A 8 -16.89 36.85 -24.37
C PHE A 8 -15.42 36.40 -24.25
N PRO A 9 -15.05 35.21 -24.76
CA PRO A 9 -13.66 34.74 -24.78
C PRO A 9 -12.82 35.66 -25.67
N VAL A 10 -12.07 36.61 -25.08
CA VAL A 10 -11.28 37.59 -25.83
C VAL A 10 -10.05 36.94 -26.46
N CYS A 11 -9.53 35.86 -25.88
CA CYS A 11 -8.36 35.15 -26.40
C CYS A 11 -8.63 34.43 -27.75
N SER A 12 -9.90 34.17 -28.11
CA SER A 12 -10.24 33.27 -29.23
C SER A 12 -10.87 33.94 -30.46
N TYR A 13 -11.12 35.26 -30.48
CA TYR A 13 -11.71 35.90 -31.66
C TYR A 13 -10.63 36.61 -32.50
N PRO A 14 -10.42 36.23 -33.77
CA PRO A 14 -9.61 37.00 -34.71
C PRO A 14 -10.17 38.42 -35.01
N GLY A 15 -11.29 38.80 -34.40
CA GLY A 15 -11.90 40.14 -34.46
C GLY A 15 -11.96 40.89 -33.13
N ALA A 16 -11.36 40.40 -32.04
CA ALA A 16 -11.25 41.18 -30.80
C ALA A 16 -10.28 42.37 -31.01
N PRO A 17 -10.64 43.59 -30.56
CA PRO A 17 -9.79 44.75 -30.82
C PRO A 17 -8.45 44.61 -30.08
N PRO A 18 -7.31 45.01 -30.68
CA PRO A 18 -5.96 44.71 -30.17
C PRO A 18 -5.70 45.18 -28.74
N ASN A 19 -6.39 46.23 -28.31
CA ASN A 19 -6.32 46.82 -26.98
C ASN A 19 -6.90 45.93 -25.87
N VAL A 20 -7.83 45.03 -26.17
CA VAL A 20 -8.44 44.12 -25.17
C VAL A 20 -7.70 42.77 -25.14
N ARG A 21 -7.08 42.37 -26.24
CA ARG A 21 -6.26 41.14 -26.34
C ARG A 21 -4.94 41.23 -25.55
N ASN A 22 -4.41 42.43 -25.36
CA ASN A 22 -3.17 42.69 -24.62
C ASN A 22 -3.38 43.33 -23.25
N ASP A 23 -4.62 43.49 -22.80
CA ASP A 23 -4.90 44.06 -21.48
C ASP A 23 -4.74 42.98 -20.40
N ARG A 24 -3.73 43.18 -19.55
CA ARG A 24 -3.36 42.23 -18.48
C ARG A 24 -4.48 42.05 -17.46
N ASP A 25 -5.22 43.09 -17.11
CA ASP A 25 -6.27 43.02 -16.09
C ASP A 25 -7.49 42.27 -16.61
N VAL A 26 -7.82 42.49 -17.90
CA VAL A 26 -8.86 41.74 -18.60
C VAL A 26 -8.48 40.26 -18.70
N LEU A 27 -7.24 39.95 -19.11
CA LEU A 27 -6.74 38.58 -19.17
C LEU A 27 -6.73 37.91 -17.80
N PHE A 28 -6.40 38.65 -16.73
CA PHE A 28 -6.36 38.13 -15.37
C PHE A 28 -7.75 37.68 -14.89
N GLU A 29 -8.78 38.51 -15.06
CA GLU A 29 -10.16 38.15 -14.71
C GLU A 29 -10.75 37.06 -15.64
N GLN A 30 -10.28 36.98 -16.89
CA GLN A 30 -10.68 35.90 -17.80
C GLN A 30 -10.11 34.55 -17.41
N LEU A 31 -8.79 34.48 -17.17
CA LEU A 31 -8.11 33.24 -16.80
C LEU A 31 -8.58 32.72 -15.45
N LYS A 32 -9.04 33.61 -14.56
CA LYS A 32 -9.74 33.27 -13.32
C LYS A 32 -11.05 32.51 -13.57
N LEU A 33 -11.86 32.95 -14.53
CA LEU A 33 -13.16 32.34 -14.85
C LEU A 33 -13.02 31.12 -15.77
N ARG A 34 -12.02 31.12 -16.65
CA ARG A 34 -11.80 30.10 -17.68
C ARG A 34 -10.31 29.78 -17.83
N PRO A 35 -9.73 29.00 -16.91
CA PRO A 35 -8.30 28.65 -16.93
C PRO A 35 -7.85 27.92 -18.20
N HIS A 36 -8.75 27.15 -18.83
CA HIS A 36 -8.48 26.40 -20.05
C HIS A 36 -8.23 27.29 -21.28
N GLU A 37 -8.56 28.59 -21.22
CA GLU A 37 -8.24 29.54 -22.30
C GLU A 37 -6.73 29.76 -22.44
N LEU A 38 -5.92 29.44 -21.42
CA LEU A 38 -4.45 29.51 -21.51
C LEU A 38 -3.88 28.69 -22.68
N ARG A 39 -4.56 27.60 -23.06
CA ARG A 39 -4.20 26.75 -24.21
C ARG A 39 -4.13 27.52 -25.54
N VAL A 40 -5.04 28.47 -25.72
CA VAL A 40 -5.20 29.23 -26.98
C VAL A 40 -4.67 30.67 -26.86
N ALA A 41 -4.14 31.03 -25.68
CA ALA A 41 -3.57 32.33 -25.43
C ALA A 41 -2.26 32.54 -26.22
N ASP A 42 -1.91 33.80 -26.47
CA ASP A 42 -0.66 34.14 -27.12
C ASP A 42 0.56 33.68 -26.29
N PRO A 43 1.71 33.33 -26.92
CA PRO A 43 2.86 32.78 -26.21
C PRO A 43 3.39 33.63 -25.05
N TRP A 44 3.24 34.96 -25.15
CA TRP A 44 3.65 35.87 -24.08
C TRP A 44 2.78 35.72 -22.82
N VAL A 45 1.48 35.39 -22.97
CA VAL A 45 0.56 35.10 -21.85
C VAL A 45 0.93 33.78 -21.19
N GLN A 46 1.24 32.77 -21.99
CA GLN A 46 1.71 31.46 -21.49
C GLN A 46 3.07 31.54 -20.76
N SER A 47 3.83 32.62 -20.98
CA SER A 47 5.12 32.88 -20.34
C SER A 47 5.02 33.87 -19.18
N ASP A 48 3.88 34.56 -19.00
CA ASP A 48 3.69 35.55 -17.95
C ASP A 48 3.31 34.85 -16.64
N LYS A 49 4.25 34.83 -15.69
CA LYS A 49 4.09 34.14 -14.41
C LYS A 49 2.78 34.49 -13.68
N PRO A 50 2.39 35.76 -13.46
CA PRO A 50 1.14 36.07 -12.77
C PRO A 50 -0.13 35.61 -13.49
N LEU A 51 -0.20 35.70 -14.83
CA LEU A 51 -1.35 35.21 -15.60
C LEU A 51 -1.43 33.68 -15.59
N VAL A 52 -0.30 32.99 -15.74
CA VAL A 52 -0.22 31.53 -15.63
C VAL A 52 -0.59 31.08 -14.22
N LEU A 53 -0.03 31.69 -13.18
CA LEU A 53 -0.32 31.36 -11.79
C LEU A 53 -1.81 31.55 -11.47
N GLN A 54 -2.42 32.62 -12.00
CA GLN A 54 -3.85 32.85 -11.85
C GLN A 54 -4.68 31.72 -12.49
N SER A 55 -4.28 31.25 -13.68
CA SER A 55 -4.93 30.11 -14.33
C SER A 55 -4.76 28.83 -13.50
N VAL A 56 -3.55 28.57 -13.03
CA VAL A 56 -3.21 27.36 -12.25
C VAL A 56 -3.99 27.30 -10.95
N ARG A 57 -4.17 28.42 -10.23
CA ARG A 57 -4.97 28.50 -8.99
C ARG A 57 -6.42 28.04 -9.15
N HIS A 58 -6.96 28.10 -10.37
CA HIS A 58 -8.32 27.71 -10.67
C HIS A 58 -8.42 26.38 -11.44
N SER A 59 -7.31 25.89 -11.99
CA SER A 59 -7.22 24.59 -12.64
C SER A 59 -5.77 24.12 -12.73
N ALA A 60 -5.43 23.04 -12.02
CA ALA A 60 -4.11 22.42 -12.10
C ALA A 60 -3.70 22.05 -13.54
N ASP A 61 -4.67 21.64 -14.37
CA ASP A 61 -4.47 21.27 -15.78
C ASP A 61 -3.95 22.44 -16.63
N ALA A 62 -4.07 23.69 -16.16
CA ALA A 62 -3.54 24.86 -16.86
C ALA A 62 -2.01 24.81 -16.99
N LEU A 63 -1.31 24.13 -16.06
CA LEU A 63 0.15 23.99 -16.10
C LEU A 63 0.66 23.38 -17.41
N GLN A 64 -0.12 22.51 -18.05
CA GLN A 64 0.26 21.87 -19.31
C GLN A 64 0.40 22.85 -20.50
N TYR A 65 -0.25 24.01 -20.40
CA TYR A 65 -0.26 25.05 -21.44
C TYR A 65 0.72 26.19 -21.15
N ALA A 66 1.37 26.18 -19.99
CA ALA A 66 2.36 27.16 -19.63
C ALA A 66 3.66 26.96 -20.41
N ALA A 67 4.37 28.06 -20.68
CA ALA A 67 5.69 28.01 -21.28
C ALA A 67 6.70 27.32 -20.36
N ASP A 68 7.80 26.82 -20.93
CA ASP A 68 8.82 26.06 -20.20
C ASP A 68 9.39 26.82 -18.99
N THR A 69 9.52 28.14 -19.11
CA THR A 69 9.96 29.02 -18.01
C THR A 69 9.01 28.97 -16.81
N CYS A 70 7.70 28.90 -17.05
CA CYS A 70 6.68 28.78 -16.02
C CYS A 70 6.54 27.34 -15.49
N ARG A 71 6.74 26.32 -16.35
CA ARG A 71 6.77 24.90 -15.93
C ARG A 71 8.02 24.54 -15.13
N ALA A 72 9.02 25.41 -15.17
CA ALA A 72 10.22 25.34 -14.34
C ALA A 72 10.17 26.23 -13.09
N ASP A 73 9.10 27.01 -12.90
CA ASP A 73 8.92 27.85 -11.71
C ASP A 73 8.33 26.99 -10.56
N PRO A 74 9.07 26.80 -9.45
CA PRO A 74 8.61 25.95 -8.34
C PRO A 74 7.30 26.43 -7.71
N GLU A 75 7.03 27.74 -7.69
CA GLU A 75 5.81 28.30 -7.09
C GLU A 75 4.58 27.91 -7.90
N ILE A 76 4.67 28.03 -9.24
CA ILE A 76 3.58 27.66 -10.14
C ILE A 76 3.34 26.15 -10.08
N VAL A 77 4.41 25.35 -10.13
CA VAL A 77 4.31 23.89 -10.07
C VAL A 77 3.71 23.43 -8.73
N LEU A 78 4.17 24.01 -7.61
CA LEU A 78 3.67 23.66 -6.28
C LEU A 78 2.17 23.97 -6.14
N GLU A 79 1.71 25.10 -6.69
CA GLU A 79 0.29 25.47 -6.68
C GLU A 79 -0.57 24.48 -7.49
N ALA A 80 -0.04 23.98 -8.61
CA ALA A 80 -0.72 22.97 -9.43
C ALA A 80 -0.83 21.62 -8.70
N VAL A 81 0.27 21.14 -8.13
CA VAL A 81 0.31 19.80 -7.51
C VAL A 81 -0.52 19.71 -6.22
N LYS A 82 -0.68 20.82 -5.48
CA LYS A 82 -1.59 20.91 -4.32
C LYS A 82 -3.05 20.69 -4.67
N GLN A 83 -3.45 21.03 -5.89
CA GLN A 83 -4.82 20.79 -6.37
C GLN A 83 -4.95 19.40 -6.98
N CYS A 84 -3.98 18.99 -7.79
CA CYS A 84 -3.95 17.68 -8.43
C CYS A 84 -2.51 17.22 -8.56
N GLY A 85 -2.13 16.21 -7.78
CA GLY A 85 -0.76 15.69 -7.77
C GLY A 85 -0.27 15.20 -9.14
N ASP A 86 -1.20 14.75 -10.00
CA ASP A 86 -0.88 14.28 -11.36
C ASP A 86 -0.37 15.41 -12.27
N ALA A 87 -0.56 16.69 -11.89
CA ALA A 87 0.00 17.84 -12.60
C ALA A 87 1.54 17.83 -12.67
N LEU A 88 2.21 17.07 -11.80
CA LEU A 88 3.66 16.88 -11.81
C LEU A 88 4.18 16.40 -13.18
N VAL A 89 3.37 15.69 -13.97
CA VAL A 89 3.73 15.24 -15.33
C VAL A 89 4.18 16.40 -16.23
N HIS A 90 3.60 17.59 -16.05
CA HIS A 90 3.86 18.77 -16.88
C HIS A 90 5.06 19.61 -16.41
N ALA A 91 5.52 19.40 -15.18
CA ALA A 91 6.66 20.12 -14.62
C ALA A 91 7.97 19.79 -15.34
N CYS A 92 8.96 20.69 -15.23
CA CYS A 92 10.31 20.44 -15.72
C CYS A 92 11.04 19.36 -14.89
N ASP A 93 12.14 18.82 -15.42
CA ASP A 93 12.90 17.78 -14.75
C ASP A 93 13.51 18.23 -13.41
N ALA A 94 13.86 19.51 -13.29
CA ALA A 94 14.36 20.06 -12.02
C ALA A 94 13.29 20.00 -10.92
N CYS A 95 12.05 20.39 -11.23
CA CYS A 95 10.92 20.27 -10.29
C CYS A 95 10.54 18.81 -10.01
N LYS A 96 10.65 17.92 -11.00
CA LYS A 96 10.45 16.47 -10.80
C LYS A 96 11.56 15.84 -9.96
N GLY A 97 12.73 16.47 -9.87
CA GLY A 97 13.85 16.08 -9.02
C GLY A 97 13.81 16.69 -7.62
N ASP A 98 12.89 17.61 -7.34
CA ASP A 98 12.76 18.26 -6.04
C ASP A 98 11.94 17.36 -5.07
N PRO A 99 12.54 16.88 -3.97
CA PRO A 99 11.84 16.03 -3.00
C PRO A 99 10.57 16.67 -2.44
N ALA A 100 10.56 17.99 -2.20
CA ALA A 100 9.44 18.68 -1.57
C ALA A 100 8.24 18.76 -2.51
N ILE A 101 8.47 19.12 -3.78
CA ILE A 101 7.41 19.18 -4.79
C ILE A 101 6.84 17.79 -5.08
N VAL A 102 7.72 16.79 -5.21
CA VAL A 102 7.30 15.41 -5.48
C VAL A 102 6.51 14.84 -4.31
N LEU A 103 6.90 15.09 -3.07
CA LEU A 103 6.18 14.61 -1.90
C LEU A 103 4.77 15.24 -1.82
N GLU A 104 4.66 16.55 -2.04
CA GLU A 104 3.37 17.24 -2.12
C GLU A 104 2.48 16.64 -3.21
N ALA A 105 3.05 16.41 -4.41
CA ALA A 105 2.34 15.80 -5.52
C ALA A 105 1.85 14.38 -5.19
N VAL A 106 2.65 13.59 -4.48
CA VAL A 106 2.27 12.25 -4.05
C VAL A 106 1.09 12.28 -3.08
N GLN A 107 1.10 13.19 -2.10
CA GLN A 107 0.02 13.35 -1.12
C GLN A 107 -1.33 13.74 -1.75
N HIS A 108 -1.27 14.57 -2.81
CA HIS A 108 -2.44 15.04 -3.54
C HIS A 108 -2.78 14.20 -4.79
N SER A 109 -2.17 13.01 -4.93
CA SER A 109 -2.44 12.08 -6.03
C SER A 109 -3.14 10.82 -5.54
N ARG A 110 -4.03 10.28 -6.37
CA ARG A 110 -4.73 9.04 -6.06
C ARG A 110 -3.72 7.89 -5.99
N ARG A 111 -3.59 7.28 -4.80
CA ARG A 111 -2.68 6.14 -4.53
C ARG A 111 -1.21 6.48 -4.83
N GLY A 112 -0.80 7.74 -4.67
CA GLY A 112 0.58 8.19 -4.91
C GLY A 112 1.05 8.05 -6.36
N ARG A 113 0.13 8.07 -7.35
CA ARG A 113 0.43 7.92 -8.79
C ARG A 113 1.44 8.94 -9.29
N ALA A 114 1.41 10.18 -8.77
CA ALA A 114 2.34 11.23 -9.14
C ALA A 114 3.82 10.80 -9.04
N PHE A 115 4.15 9.83 -8.17
CA PHE A 115 5.51 9.30 -8.05
C PHE A 115 6.04 8.68 -9.36
N GLU A 116 5.16 8.28 -10.29
CA GLU A 116 5.51 7.87 -11.65
C GLU A 116 6.34 8.93 -12.39
N HIS A 117 6.09 10.21 -12.13
CA HIS A 117 6.74 11.33 -12.82
C HIS A 117 7.95 11.89 -12.06
N ALA A 118 8.24 11.37 -10.87
CA ALA A 118 9.41 11.77 -10.11
C ALA A 118 10.71 11.42 -10.85
N GLY A 119 11.73 12.24 -10.63
CA GLY A 119 13.08 12.04 -11.14
C GLY A 119 13.66 10.70 -10.68
N LEU A 120 14.50 10.10 -11.53
CA LEU A 120 15.09 8.78 -11.26
C LEU A 120 15.93 8.74 -9.98
N ALA A 121 16.56 9.86 -9.59
CA ALA A 121 17.33 9.95 -8.36
C ALA A 121 16.45 9.70 -7.12
N LEU A 122 15.27 10.33 -7.05
CA LEU A 122 14.32 10.16 -5.95
C LEU A 122 13.72 8.76 -5.90
N LYS A 123 13.47 8.14 -7.06
CA LYS A 123 12.98 6.76 -7.15
C LYS A 123 14.00 5.71 -6.66
N ARG A 124 15.28 6.08 -6.61
CA ARG A 124 16.38 5.24 -6.12
C ARG A 124 16.79 5.59 -4.69
N ASP A 125 16.38 6.76 -4.21
CA ASP A 125 16.63 7.19 -2.84
C ASP A 125 15.73 6.41 -1.89
N ARG A 126 16.34 5.45 -1.21
CA ARG A 126 15.69 4.59 -0.22
C ARG A 126 14.94 5.40 0.85
N ALA A 127 15.54 6.47 1.38
CA ALA A 127 14.94 7.23 2.47
C ALA A 127 13.70 7.98 1.98
N PHE A 128 13.78 8.58 0.80
CA PHE A 128 12.65 9.24 0.17
C PHE A 128 11.53 8.27 -0.22
N VAL A 129 11.87 7.12 -0.81
CA VAL A 129 10.89 6.08 -1.15
C VAL A 129 10.18 5.58 0.12
N LEU A 130 10.91 5.38 1.23
CA LEU A 130 10.32 4.97 2.50
C LEU A 130 9.25 5.97 2.98
N GLN A 131 9.54 7.27 2.88
CA GLN A 131 8.60 8.34 3.21
C GLN A 131 7.37 8.35 2.27
N VAL A 132 7.58 8.09 0.97
CA VAL A 132 6.48 8.00 0.01
C VAL A 132 5.55 6.82 0.31
N VAL A 133 6.12 5.63 0.59
CA VAL A 133 5.31 4.42 0.81
C VAL A 133 4.63 4.39 2.18
N SER A 134 5.15 5.11 3.18
CA SER A 134 4.48 5.24 4.48
C SER A 134 3.14 5.99 4.37
N HIS A 135 2.98 6.88 3.39
CA HIS A 135 1.71 7.54 3.09
C HIS A 135 0.87 6.78 2.06
N HIS A 136 1.53 6.22 1.03
CA HIS A 136 0.86 5.50 -0.06
C HIS A 136 1.65 4.24 -0.46
N GLY A 137 1.31 3.08 0.11
CA GLY A 137 2.01 1.82 -0.17
C GLY A 137 2.02 1.43 -1.66
N ASP A 138 0.99 1.85 -2.41
CA ASP A 138 0.87 1.61 -3.86
C ASP A 138 1.96 2.31 -4.70
N ALA A 139 2.54 3.39 -4.17
CA ALA A 139 3.58 4.14 -4.87
C ALA A 139 4.88 3.33 -5.08
N LEU A 140 5.07 2.24 -4.32
CA LEU A 140 6.20 1.31 -4.45
C LEU A 140 6.39 0.82 -5.90
N ARG A 141 5.30 0.73 -6.68
CA ARG A 141 5.35 0.31 -8.09
C ARG A 141 6.24 1.18 -8.98
N TYR A 142 6.37 2.46 -8.63
CA TYR A 142 7.15 3.45 -9.37
C TYR A 142 8.58 3.61 -8.85
N ALA A 143 8.90 2.97 -7.72
CA ALA A 143 10.26 2.95 -7.19
C ALA A 143 11.19 2.12 -8.09
N ALA A 144 12.49 2.37 -7.97
CA ALA A 144 13.50 1.57 -8.65
C ALA A 144 13.59 0.15 -8.07
N ASP A 145 14.10 -0.80 -8.86
CA ASP A 145 14.13 -2.22 -8.49
C ASP A 145 14.91 -2.48 -7.20
N ALA A 146 15.96 -1.71 -6.92
CA ALA A 146 16.70 -1.78 -5.66
C ALA A 146 15.81 -1.51 -4.43
N CYS A 147 14.87 -0.57 -4.52
CA CYS A 147 13.92 -0.28 -3.44
C CYS A 147 12.79 -1.32 -3.37
N LYS A 148 12.40 -1.91 -4.51
CA LYS A 148 11.43 -3.02 -4.57
C LYS A 148 11.98 -4.33 -4.01
N ALA A 149 13.30 -4.46 -3.97
CA ALA A 149 14.02 -5.56 -3.35
C ALA A 149 14.41 -5.29 -1.88
N ASP A 150 14.14 -4.09 -1.34
CA ASP A 150 14.46 -3.76 0.05
C ASP A 150 13.33 -4.24 0.99
N PRO A 151 13.59 -5.22 1.89
CA PRO A 151 12.57 -5.76 2.78
C PRO A 151 11.88 -4.70 3.64
N ALA A 152 12.60 -3.68 4.11
CA ALA A 152 12.05 -2.67 4.99
C ALA A 152 11.09 -1.74 4.24
N VAL A 153 11.44 -1.35 3.02
CA VAL A 153 10.58 -0.52 2.16
C VAL A 153 9.30 -1.28 1.80
N VAL A 154 9.41 -2.55 1.43
CA VAL A 154 8.24 -3.37 1.09
C VAL A 154 7.36 -3.63 2.31
N LEU A 155 7.93 -3.92 3.47
CA LEU A 155 7.16 -4.14 4.71
C LEU A 155 6.44 -2.89 5.20
N GLU A 156 6.99 -1.71 4.95
CA GLU A 156 6.33 -0.44 5.25
C GLU A 156 5.13 -0.24 4.32
N ALA A 157 5.32 -0.45 3.02
CA ALA A 157 4.26 -0.37 2.03
C ALA A 157 3.11 -1.36 2.31
N VAL A 158 3.42 -2.61 2.70
CA VAL A 158 2.44 -3.62 3.12
C VAL A 158 1.73 -3.20 4.42
N GLY A 159 2.45 -2.59 5.36
CA GLY A 159 1.87 -2.06 6.60
C GLY A 159 0.81 -0.98 6.34
N GLN A 160 1.12 -0.03 5.46
CA GLN A 160 0.17 1.01 5.06
C GLN A 160 -1.10 0.42 4.42
N GLN A 161 -0.96 -0.64 3.61
CA GLN A 161 -2.12 -1.34 3.03
C GLN A 161 -2.96 -2.06 4.08
N ALA A 162 -2.33 -2.65 5.09
CA ALA A 162 -3.04 -3.23 6.23
C ALA A 162 -3.87 -2.20 6.99
N GLU A 163 -3.31 -1.01 7.24
CA GLU A 163 -4.03 0.08 7.90
C GLU A 163 -5.24 0.52 7.08
N GLN A 164 -5.07 0.71 5.78
CA GLN A 164 -6.16 1.04 4.86
C GLN A 164 -7.26 -0.03 4.87
N TRP A 165 -6.88 -1.32 4.86
CA TRP A 165 -7.82 -2.44 4.93
C TRP A 165 -8.59 -2.48 6.26
N ARG A 166 -7.88 -2.28 7.39
CA ARG A 166 -8.49 -2.26 8.73
C ARG A 166 -9.48 -1.11 8.86
N ALA A 167 -9.14 0.08 8.35
CA ALA A 167 -10.02 1.25 8.34
C ALA A 167 -11.20 1.11 7.38
N ALA A 168 -11.10 0.28 6.35
CA ALA A 168 -12.16 0.08 5.37
C ALA A 168 -13.37 -0.64 6.00
N GLY A 169 -14.57 -0.11 5.74
CA GLY A 169 -15.83 -0.75 6.12
C GLY A 169 -16.15 -1.97 5.24
N PRO A 170 -17.18 -2.77 5.61
CA PRO A 170 -17.49 -4.04 4.92
C PRO A 170 -17.75 -3.90 3.42
N LYS A 171 -18.42 -2.81 3.01
CA LYS A 171 -18.70 -2.53 1.58
C LYS A 171 -17.41 -2.34 0.79
N THR A 172 -16.53 -1.48 1.30
CA THR A 172 -15.23 -1.18 0.67
C THR A 172 -14.32 -2.40 0.66
N ARG A 173 -14.28 -3.18 1.74
CA ARG A 173 -13.55 -4.46 1.76
C ARG A 173 -14.06 -5.42 0.69
N ARG A 174 -15.38 -5.53 0.52
CA ARG A 174 -15.97 -6.35 -0.56
C ARG A 174 -15.56 -5.87 -1.95
N GLU A 175 -15.55 -4.57 -2.19
CA GLU A 175 -15.09 -3.98 -3.46
C GLU A 175 -13.61 -4.28 -3.71
N ILE A 176 -12.77 -4.16 -2.67
CA ILE A 176 -11.36 -4.52 -2.72
C ILE A 176 -11.22 -6.01 -3.07
N LEU A 177 -11.89 -6.92 -2.36
CA LEU A 177 -11.85 -8.37 -2.64
C LEU A 177 -12.33 -8.71 -4.06
N GLN A 178 -13.42 -8.09 -4.52
CA GLN A 178 -13.90 -8.27 -5.89
C GLN A 178 -12.85 -7.85 -6.91
N GLU A 179 -12.13 -6.77 -6.64
CA GLU A 179 -11.02 -6.33 -7.49
C GLU A 179 -9.82 -7.28 -7.39
N LEU A 180 -9.55 -7.86 -6.20
CA LEU A 180 -8.51 -8.87 -6.03
C LEU A 180 -8.83 -10.14 -6.85
N ARG A 181 -10.08 -10.57 -6.90
CA ARG A 181 -10.51 -11.80 -7.58
C ARG A 181 -10.46 -11.73 -9.10
N LYS A 182 -10.58 -10.55 -9.70
CA LYS A 182 -10.71 -10.37 -11.16
C LYS A 182 -9.50 -10.80 -12.00
N GLN A 183 -8.49 -11.48 -11.43
CA GLN A 183 -7.27 -11.96 -12.10
C GLN A 183 -6.56 -10.91 -12.98
N SER A 184 -6.87 -9.62 -12.81
CA SER A 184 -6.21 -8.61 -13.61
C SER A 184 -4.77 -8.54 -13.07
N ARG A 185 -3.82 -8.99 -13.91
CA ARG A 185 -2.37 -8.69 -13.79
C ARG A 185 -2.11 -7.18 -13.60
N PHE A 186 -3.17 -6.37 -13.74
CA PHE A 186 -3.23 -4.92 -13.73
C PHE A 186 -3.98 -4.32 -12.55
N CYS A 187 -4.26 -5.06 -11.48
CA CYS A 187 -4.72 -4.41 -10.25
C CYS A 187 -3.48 -3.79 -9.56
N GLY A 188 -3.09 -2.61 -10.06
CA GLY A 188 -1.85 -1.89 -9.77
C GLY A 188 -1.78 -1.20 -8.42
N CYS A 189 -2.28 -1.86 -7.39
CA CYS A 189 -2.55 -1.26 -6.07
C CYS A 189 -2.09 -2.21 -4.96
N ARG A 190 -0.99 -2.93 -5.20
CA ARG A 190 -0.44 -3.90 -4.26
C ARG A 190 1.04 -3.69 -4.11
N ALA A 191 1.45 -3.34 -2.90
CA ALA A 191 2.84 -3.20 -2.52
C ALA A 191 3.61 -4.48 -2.83
N LEU A 192 3.10 -5.63 -2.35
CA LEU A 192 3.78 -6.92 -2.54
C LEU A 192 3.80 -7.38 -4.00
N GLY A 193 2.73 -7.14 -4.78
CA GLY A 193 2.71 -7.42 -6.21
C GLY A 193 3.87 -6.77 -7.00
N HIS A 194 4.40 -5.65 -6.50
CA HIS A 194 5.52 -4.91 -7.09
C HIS A 194 6.88 -5.17 -6.44
N ALA A 195 6.93 -5.95 -5.36
CA ALA A 195 8.17 -6.39 -4.75
C ALA A 195 8.95 -7.34 -5.66
N ALA A 196 10.25 -7.47 -5.43
CA ALA A 196 11.10 -8.46 -6.10
C ALA A 196 10.58 -9.89 -5.85
N GLU A 197 10.69 -10.77 -6.85
CA GLU A 197 10.22 -12.16 -6.76
C GLU A 197 10.93 -12.95 -5.65
N ASP A 198 12.20 -12.65 -5.39
CA ASP A 198 12.98 -13.29 -4.32
C ASP A 198 12.35 -13.04 -2.94
N LEU A 199 11.83 -11.83 -2.69
CA LEU A 199 11.14 -11.51 -1.43
C LEU A 199 9.82 -12.25 -1.30
N LYS A 200 9.10 -12.47 -2.39
CA LYS A 200 7.80 -13.19 -2.39
C LYS A 200 7.96 -14.68 -2.05
N ARG A 201 9.17 -15.22 -2.21
CA ARG A 201 9.54 -16.60 -1.87
C ARG A 201 10.30 -16.71 -0.55
N ASP A 202 10.82 -15.61 -0.03
CA ASP A 202 11.48 -15.57 1.28
C ASP A 202 10.44 -15.79 2.39
N VAL A 203 10.53 -16.95 3.02
CA VAL A 203 9.65 -17.37 4.12
C VAL A 203 9.68 -16.40 5.29
N ALA A 204 10.87 -15.97 5.72
CA ALA A 204 11.03 -15.12 6.91
C ALA A 204 10.47 -13.71 6.67
N PHE A 205 10.64 -13.21 5.45
CA PHE A 205 10.00 -11.97 5.01
C PHE A 205 8.48 -12.11 4.93
N MET A 206 8.00 -13.15 4.26
CA MET A 206 6.57 -13.37 4.04
C MET A 206 5.82 -13.61 5.35
N GLU A 207 6.40 -14.32 6.31
CA GLU A 207 5.84 -14.48 7.66
C GLU A 207 5.54 -13.11 8.31
N LYS A 208 6.50 -12.17 8.26
CA LYS A 208 6.31 -10.81 8.77
C LYS A 208 5.24 -10.04 7.98
N ALA A 209 5.22 -10.20 6.65
CA ALA A 209 4.25 -9.54 5.79
C ALA A 209 2.80 -10.04 6.04
N LEU A 210 2.61 -11.36 6.13
CA LEU A 210 1.31 -12.01 6.36
C LEU A 210 0.73 -11.68 7.74
N ARG A 211 1.59 -11.57 8.75
CA ARG A 211 1.18 -11.11 10.09
C ARG A 211 0.67 -9.67 10.11
N LYS A 212 1.23 -8.80 9.26
CA LYS A 212 0.71 -7.43 9.09
C LYS A 212 -0.55 -7.43 8.24
N TYR A 213 -0.54 -8.13 7.11
CA TYR A 213 -1.60 -8.12 6.10
C TYR A 213 -1.80 -9.51 5.46
N GLY A 214 -2.82 -10.24 5.88
CA GLY A 214 -3.04 -11.62 5.42
C GLY A 214 -3.29 -11.75 3.92
N LEU A 215 -3.90 -10.74 3.30
CA LEU A 215 -4.13 -10.70 1.86
C LEU A 215 -2.83 -10.58 1.04
N ALA A 216 -1.67 -10.37 1.70
CA ALA A 216 -0.37 -10.51 1.06
C ALA A 216 -0.12 -11.94 0.53
N LEU A 217 -0.82 -12.95 1.07
CA LEU A 217 -0.75 -14.34 0.59
C LEU A 217 -1.02 -14.48 -0.91
N ARG A 218 -1.87 -13.60 -1.46
CA ARG A 218 -2.20 -13.58 -2.89
C ARG A 218 -0.99 -13.40 -3.80
N ASP A 219 -0.08 -12.50 -3.42
CA ASP A 219 1.08 -12.17 -4.24
C ASP A 219 2.33 -12.99 -3.82
N ALA A 220 2.17 -13.94 -2.90
CA ALA A 220 3.24 -14.81 -2.43
C ALA A 220 3.59 -15.91 -3.44
N GLY A 221 4.83 -16.41 -3.37
CA GLY A 221 5.25 -17.58 -4.14
C GLY A 221 4.49 -18.85 -3.75
N ASP A 222 4.47 -19.85 -4.64
CA ASP A 222 3.76 -21.11 -4.45
C ASP A 222 4.19 -21.81 -3.16
N ASP A 223 5.48 -21.78 -2.83
CA ASP A 223 6.06 -22.35 -1.61
C ASP A 223 5.38 -21.80 -0.33
N VAL A 224 5.01 -20.52 -0.35
CA VAL A 224 4.33 -19.85 0.77
C VAL A 224 2.84 -20.13 0.77
N ARG A 225 2.21 -20.21 -0.41
CA ARG A 225 0.77 -20.49 -0.56
C ARG A 225 0.39 -21.93 -0.24
N CYS A 226 1.33 -22.87 -0.38
CA CYS A 226 1.20 -24.26 0.02
C CYS A 226 1.68 -24.53 1.46
N SER A 227 2.22 -23.52 2.17
CA SER A 227 2.65 -23.68 3.55
C SER A 227 1.47 -23.50 4.51
N ARG A 228 1.08 -24.59 5.17
CA ARG A 228 -0.03 -24.62 6.14
C ARG A 228 0.13 -23.53 7.22
N ASP A 229 1.33 -23.34 7.76
CA ASP A 229 1.63 -22.38 8.83
C ASP A 229 1.48 -20.94 8.37
N LEU A 230 2.04 -20.61 7.21
CA LEU A 230 1.99 -19.25 6.67
C LEU A 230 0.57 -18.89 6.23
N VAL A 231 -0.16 -19.86 5.67
CA VAL A 231 -1.59 -19.70 5.36
C VAL A 231 -2.37 -19.47 6.64
N PHE A 232 -2.12 -20.22 7.71
CA PHE A 232 -2.78 -19.99 8.99
C PHE A 232 -2.51 -18.57 9.52
N GLU A 233 -1.26 -18.12 9.52
CA GLU A 233 -0.88 -16.77 9.94
C GLU A 233 -1.58 -15.68 9.10
N ALA A 234 -1.74 -15.94 7.80
CA ALA A 234 -2.48 -15.06 6.89
C ALA A 234 -3.98 -15.00 7.23
N VAL A 235 -4.62 -16.15 7.42
CA VAL A 235 -6.05 -16.24 7.78
C VAL A 235 -6.31 -15.60 9.14
N ARG A 236 -5.36 -15.78 10.08
CA ARG A 236 -5.42 -15.20 11.42
C ARG A 236 -5.42 -13.68 11.38
N SER A 237 -4.62 -13.08 10.51
CA SER A 237 -4.57 -11.62 10.38
C SER A 237 -5.72 -11.08 9.51
N THR A 238 -6.17 -11.84 8.51
CA THR A 238 -7.29 -11.50 7.63
C THR A 238 -7.97 -12.79 7.15
N CYS A 239 -9.16 -13.08 7.68
CA CYS A 239 -9.92 -14.30 7.40
C CYS A 239 -10.08 -14.62 5.91
N GLU A 240 -10.27 -13.59 5.09
CA GLU A 240 -10.45 -13.73 3.65
C GLU A 240 -9.18 -14.18 2.91
N ALA A 241 -8.02 -14.22 3.57
CA ALA A 241 -6.77 -14.68 2.97
C ALA A 241 -6.82 -16.15 2.51
N LEU A 242 -7.65 -16.99 3.14
CA LEU A 242 -7.73 -18.42 2.81
C LEU A 242 -8.04 -18.66 1.32
N GLU A 243 -8.81 -17.76 0.68
CA GLU A 243 -9.15 -17.88 -0.75
C GLU A 243 -7.94 -17.83 -1.68
N PHE A 244 -6.78 -17.39 -1.19
CA PHE A 244 -5.53 -17.29 -1.93
C PHE A 244 -4.53 -18.40 -1.61
N ALA A 245 -4.83 -19.27 -0.64
CA ALA A 245 -4.04 -20.46 -0.36
C ALA A 245 -4.10 -21.45 -1.53
N ASP A 246 -3.21 -22.44 -1.53
CA ASP A 246 -3.32 -23.57 -2.44
C ASP A 246 -4.65 -24.32 -2.27
N PHE A 247 -5.16 -24.92 -3.36
CA PHE A 247 -6.47 -25.57 -3.40
C PHE A 247 -6.65 -26.62 -2.30
N ASP A 248 -5.60 -27.38 -1.99
CA ASP A 248 -5.66 -28.42 -0.98
C ASP A 248 -5.85 -27.84 0.44
N LEU A 249 -5.26 -26.67 0.70
CA LEU A 249 -5.36 -25.98 1.99
C LEU A 249 -6.65 -25.19 2.16
N GLN A 250 -7.31 -24.78 1.06
CA GLN A 250 -8.60 -24.08 1.13
C GLN A 250 -9.69 -24.93 1.79
N CYS A 251 -9.59 -26.25 1.65
CA CYS A 251 -10.53 -27.21 2.24
C CYS A 251 -10.09 -27.73 3.61
N ASP A 252 -8.93 -27.29 4.12
CA ASP A 252 -8.41 -27.74 5.41
C ASP A 252 -9.35 -27.31 6.55
N PRO A 253 -9.88 -28.26 7.34
CA PRO A 253 -10.80 -27.95 8.44
C PRO A 253 -10.23 -26.98 9.47
N ASP A 254 -8.92 -27.01 9.72
CA ASP A 254 -8.27 -26.24 10.78
C ASP A 254 -7.92 -24.82 10.32
N LEU A 255 -7.80 -24.61 9.00
CA LEU A 255 -7.57 -23.30 8.40
C LEU A 255 -8.86 -22.52 8.17
N GLN A 256 -10.03 -23.10 8.45
CA GLN A 256 -11.31 -22.44 8.21
C GLN A 256 -11.45 -21.16 9.07
N PRO A 257 -11.93 -20.05 8.51
CA PRO A 257 -11.95 -18.76 9.20
C PRO A 257 -12.62 -18.77 10.57
N ASP A 258 -13.69 -19.54 10.74
CA ASP A 258 -14.40 -19.64 12.03
C ASP A 258 -13.53 -20.26 13.13
N ARG A 259 -12.67 -21.22 12.76
CA ARG A 259 -11.72 -21.84 13.69
C ARG A 259 -10.55 -20.92 13.96
N VAL A 260 -9.95 -20.36 12.91
CA VAL A 260 -8.80 -19.45 13.05
C VAL A 260 -9.16 -18.17 13.79
N ALA A 261 -10.37 -17.63 13.59
CA ALA A 261 -10.85 -16.44 14.31
C ALA A 261 -11.03 -16.69 15.81
N SER A 262 -11.25 -17.93 16.25
CA SER A 262 -11.27 -18.28 17.67
C SER A 262 -9.86 -18.28 18.30
N ASN A 263 -8.81 -18.28 17.47
CA ASN A 263 -7.41 -18.28 17.89
C ASN A 263 -6.86 -16.87 18.12
N CYS A 264 -7.62 -16.04 18.85
CA CYS A 264 -7.29 -14.64 19.17
C CYS A 264 -6.17 -14.46 20.22
N VAL A 265 -5.50 -15.53 20.68
CA VAL A 265 -4.56 -15.49 21.84
C VAL A 265 -3.44 -14.44 21.67
N ALA A 266 -3.08 -14.13 20.43
CA ALA A 266 -2.08 -13.13 20.08
C ALA A 266 -2.72 -12.09 19.16
N GLY A 267 -2.58 -10.81 19.51
CA GLY A 267 -3.06 -9.70 18.69
C GLY A 267 -2.36 -9.61 17.32
N PRO A 268 -2.81 -8.71 16.43
CA PRO A 268 -2.23 -8.58 15.09
C PRO A 268 -0.71 -8.34 15.14
N GLY A 269 0.06 -9.12 14.39
CA GLY A 269 1.51 -8.98 14.32
C GLY A 269 2.32 -9.81 15.32
N VAL A 270 1.68 -10.47 16.29
CA VAL A 270 2.37 -11.25 17.33
C VAL A 270 2.55 -12.70 16.90
N ALA A 271 3.76 -13.24 17.07
CA ALA A 271 4.05 -14.64 16.78
C ALA A 271 3.36 -15.57 17.79
N ALA A 272 2.58 -16.52 17.28
CA ALA A 272 1.99 -17.57 18.10
C ALA A 272 1.82 -18.83 17.25
N PRO A 273 2.86 -19.69 17.17
CA PRO A 273 2.83 -20.87 16.32
C PRO A 273 1.79 -21.86 16.84
N ILE A 274 1.23 -22.62 15.90
CA ILE A 274 0.36 -23.73 16.23
C ILE A 274 1.19 -24.97 16.49
N VAL A 275 0.84 -25.65 17.58
CA VAL A 275 1.40 -26.92 17.96
C VAL A 275 0.25 -27.89 18.18
N ASP A 276 0.23 -28.94 17.37
CA ASP A 276 -0.63 -30.10 17.55
C ASP A 276 -0.17 -30.86 18.79
N VAL A 277 -1.13 -31.18 19.65
CA VAL A 277 -0.95 -31.90 20.90
C VAL A 277 -1.68 -33.21 20.78
N ALA A 278 -0.93 -34.30 20.79
CA ALA A 278 -1.49 -35.65 20.81
C ALA A 278 -2.07 -35.96 22.19
N VAL A 279 -2.96 -36.96 22.23
CA VAL A 279 -3.54 -37.47 23.48
C VAL A 279 -2.41 -37.88 24.45
N PRO A 280 -2.38 -37.34 25.69
CA PRO A 280 -1.38 -37.70 26.68
C PRO A 280 -1.40 -39.18 27.03
N THR A 281 -0.22 -39.78 27.22
CA THR A 281 -0.06 -41.18 27.63
C THR A 281 0.67 -41.27 28.97
N LEU A 282 0.26 -42.20 29.84
CA LEU A 282 0.94 -42.44 31.11
C LEU A 282 2.19 -43.31 30.87
N ALA A 283 3.36 -42.77 31.19
CA ALA A 283 4.63 -43.46 31.10
C ALA A 283 4.82 -44.46 32.25
N PRO A 284 5.70 -45.47 32.09
CA PRO A 284 5.94 -46.50 33.12
C PRO A 284 6.48 -45.96 34.46
N ASP A 285 7.09 -44.78 34.44
CA ASP A 285 7.61 -44.08 35.63
C ASP A 285 6.54 -43.26 36.38
N GLY A 286 5.28 -43.30 35.90
CA GLY A 286 4.15 -42.60 36.49
C GLY A 286 3.98 -41.15 36.02
N ARG A 287 4.73 -40.71 35.01
CA ARG A 287 4.63 -39.36 34.43
C ARG A 287 3.70 -39.33 33.21
N LEU A 288 3.19 -38.15 32.86
CA LEU A 288 2.40 -37.91 31.65
C LEU A 288 3.35 -37.55 30.51
N ASP A 289 3.43 -38.41 29.50
CA ASP A 289 4.10 -38.12 28.24
C ASP A 289 3.10 -37.50 27.26
N VAL A 290 3.43 -36.30 26.79
CA VAL A 290 2.67 -35.56 25.78
C VAL A 290 3.54 -35.42 24.54
N VAL A 291 3.04 -35.87 23.40
CA VAL A 291 3.70 -35.64 22.11
C VAL A 291 3.13 -34.37 21.51
N VAL A 292 4.02 -33.44 21.19
CA VAL A 292 3.68 -32.17 20.57
C VAL A 292 4.38 -32.05 19.23
N ALA A 293 3.67 -31.54 18.22
CA ALA A 293 4.18 -31.39 16.87
C ALA A 293 3.83 -30.00 16.35
N PRO A 294 4.81 -29.14 16.00
CA PRO A 294 4.50 -27.92 15.26
C PRO A 294 3.99 -28.33 13.88
N MET A 295 3.15 -27.49 13.26
CA MET A 295 2.53 -27.81 11.97
C MET A 295 3.56 -28.13 10.86
N ASN A 296 4.74 -27.49 10.86
CA ASN A 296 5.91 -27.89 10.06
C ASN A 296 7.16 -28.11 10.93
N GLY A 297 7.27 -29.27 11.57
CA GLY A 297 8.51 -29.63 12.24
C GLY A 297 8.50 -31.00 12.90
N GLU A 298 9.58 -31.29 13.62
CA GLU A 298 9.74 -32.58 14.29
C GLU A 298 8.85 -32.68 15.53
N MET A 299 8.27 -33.86 15.72
CA MET A 299 7.52 -34.16 16.92
C MET A 299 8.47 -34.23 18.12
N VAL A 300 8.11 -33.54 19.19
CA VAL A 300 8.84 -33.55 20.45
C VAL A 300 8.00 -34.24 21.50
N ARG A 301 8.62 -35.11 22.31
CA ARG A 301 7.98 -35.70 23.49
C ARG A 301 8.38 -34.91 24.73
N LEU A 302 7.38 -34.45 25.47
CA LEU A 302 7.53 -33.72 26.72
C LEU A 302 6.91 -34.55 27.86
N SER A 303 7.61 -34.65 28.99
CA SER A 303 7.17 -35.44 30.15
C SER A 303 6.85 -34.53 31.33
N PHE A 304 5.65 -34.69 31.87
CA PHE A 304 5.09 -33.87 32.95
C PHE A 304 4.62 -34.72 34.13
N ASP A 305 4.49 -34.10 35.30
CA ASP A 305 3.89 -34.78 36.45
C ASP A 305 2.35 -34.82 36.29
N VAL A 306 1.67 -35.80 36.89
CA VAL A 306 0.23 -36.06 36.68
C VAL A 306 -0.67 -34.86 37.07
N GLY A 307 -0.17 -33.92 37.87
CA GLY A 307 -0.86 -32.68 38.25
C GLY A 307 -0.59 -31.47 37.35
N ALA A 308 0.20 -31.62 36.28
CA ALA A 308 0.54 -30.53 35.39
C ALA A 308 -0.69 -30.01 34.64
N THR A 309 -0.72 -28.70 34.44
CA THR A 309 -1.82 -27.99 33.80
C THR A 309 -1.53 -27.77 32.30
N ILE A 310 -2.57 -27.42 31.54
CA ILE A 310 -2.41 -26.97 30.14
C ILE A 310 -1.50 -25.73 30.06
N GLY A 311 -1.47 -24.89 31.11
CA GLY A 311 -0.55 -23.74 31.19
C GLY A 311 0.91 -24.17 31.25
N ASP A 312 1.22 -25.22 32.02
CA ASP A 312 2.58 -25.79 32.11
C ASP A 312 3.02 -26.39 30.78
N LEU A 313 2.11 -27.08 30.08
CA LEU A 313 2.33 -27.57 28.72
C LEU A 313 2.61 -26.41 27.76
N ALA A 314 1.81 -25.35 27.79
CA ALA A 314 2.00 -24.19 26.91
C ALA A 314 3.36 -23.50 27.14
N ILE A 315 3.78 -23.33 28.40
CA ILE A 315 5.09 -22.76 28.74
C ILE A 315 6.22 -23.65 28.22
N ALA A 316 6.12 -24.97 28.43
CA ALA A 316 7.13 -25.92 27.96
C ALA A 316 7.23 -25.93 26.43
N VAL A 317 6.09 -25.90 25.74
CA VAL A 317 6.04 -25.83 24.27
C VAL A 317 6.63 -24.51 23.76
N ALA A 318 6.27 -23.37 24.35
CA ALA A 318 6.80 -22.07 23.96
C ALA A 318 8.33 -22.00 24.14
N ALA A 319 8.84 -22.55 25.25
CA ALA A 319 10.28 -22.64 25.50
C ALA A 319 10.98 -23.58 24.51
N GLN A 320 10.38 -24.74 24.24
CA GLN A 320 10.94 -25.75 23.33
C GLN A 320 11.11 -25.23 21.90
N PHE A 321 10.14 -24.46 21.40
CA PHE A 321 10.17 -23.90 20.05
C PHE A 321 10.71 -22.46 20.00
N GLY A 322 11.25 -21.94 21.11
CA GLY A 322 11.90 -20.63 21.15
C GLY A 322 10.98 -19.46 20.76
N VAL A 323 9.69 -19.54 21.13
CA VAL A 323 8.70 -18.56 20.67
C VAL A 323 8.86 -17.23 21.40
N GLU A 324 9.29 -16.20 20.67
CA GLU A 324 9.35 -14.83 21.19
C GLU A 324 7.96 -14.36 21.66
N GLY A 325 7.86 -13.93 22.92
CA GLY A 325 6.60 -13.52 23.54
C GLY A 325 5.83 -14.65 24.25
N GLY A 326 6.26 -15.91 24.13
CA GLY A 326 5.77 -17.03 24.93
C GLY A 326 4.33 -17.48 24.63
N LEU A 327 3.73 -17.01 23.54
CA LEU A 327 2.37 -17.36 23.14
C LEU A 327 2.41 -18.54 22.18
N VAL A 328 1.69 -19.63 22.49
CA VAL A 328 1.54 -20.78 21.61
C VAL A 328 0.07 -21.14 21.49
N HIS A 329 -0.33 -21.62 20.31
CA HIS A 329 -1.66 -22.16 20.11
C HIS A 329 -1.60 -23.68 20.13
N LEU A 330 -2.18 -24.29 21.17
CA LEU A 330 -2.24 -25.73 21.32
C LEU A 330 -3.52 -26.25 20.66
N MET A 331 -3.40 -27.07 19.62
CA MET A 331 -4.53 -27.78 19.03
C MET A 331 -4.53 -29.22 19.51
N ALA A 332 -5.65 -29.69 20.08
CA ALA A 332 -5.79 -31.09 20.45
C ALA A 332 -6.28 -31.88 19.22
N SER A 333 -5.39 -32.63 18.58
CA SER A 333 -5.74 -33.45 17.42
C SER A 333 -6.36 -34.76 17.91
N GLY A 334 -7.70 -34.88 17.87
CA GLY A 334 -8.38 -36.15 18.16
C GLY A 334 -9.64 -36.12 19.04
N ALA A 335 -10.47 -35.07 18.96
CA ALA A 335 -11.82 -35.06 19.53
C ALA A 335 -12.88 -34.88 18.44
#